data_AF-A0A087B3Y2-F1
#
_entry.id   AF-A0A087B3Y2-F1
#
_cell.length_a   1.000
_cell.length_b   1.000
_cell.length_c   1.000
_cell.angle_alpha   90.00
_cell.angle_beta   90.00
_cell.angle_gamma   90.00
#
_symmetry.space_group_name_H-M   'P 1'
#
loop_
_entity.id
_entity.type
_entity.pdbx_description
1 polymer ?
#
loop_
_entity_poly.entity_id
_entity_poly.type
_entity_poly.pdbx_seq_one_letter_code
_entity_poly.pdbx_strand_id
1 'polypeptide(L)'
;MSTEHTEDTFDLAEVAAQIVNLELQRSAITMRIDQLKQQVTEHCPGGTWPAGDLKVTVSPGRRSIDQARMREQFPPDQYPQFYKRVPKALSTLEKETGSAALAGCVTTGKPTVTIR
;
A
#
# COMPACT_ATOMS: atom_id res chain seq x y z
N MET A 1 46.26 24.35 -22.65
CA MET A 1 45.08 24.88 -21.92
C MET A 1 43.91 23.95 -22.21
N SER A 2 43.02 23.79 -21.23
CA SER A 2 41.78 22.98 -21.24
C SER A 2 41.99 21.53 -20.79
N THR A 3 41.29 21.00 -19.79
CA THR A 3 40.32 21.51 -18.81
C THR A 3 40.28 20.45 -17.70
N GLU A 4 40.51 20.84 -16.46
CA GLU A 4 40.34 19.98 -15.28
C GLU A 4 38.85 19.64 -15.14
N HIS A 5 38.46 18.42 -15.51
CA HIS A 5 37.22 17.83 -15.06
C HIS A 5 37.52 17.09 -13.76
N THR A 6 37.17 17.70 -12.64
CA THR A 6 37.10 17.04 -11.34
C THR A 6 36.16 15.84 -11.46
N GLU A 7 36.73 14.65 -11.60
CA GLU A 7 36.01 13.39 -11.43
C GLU A 7 35.60 13.31 -9.95
N ASP A 8 34.41 13.81 -9.64
CA ASP A 8 33.68 13.50 -8.43
C ASP A 8 33.48 11.97 -8.42
N THR A 9 34.43 11.28 -7.81
CA THR A 9 34.48 9.81 -7.79
C THR A 9 33.38 9.35 -6.86
N PHE A 10 32.23 9.03 -7.44
CA PHE A 10 31.09 8.47 -6.72
C PHE A 10 31.49 7.14 -6.07
N ASP A 11 31.81 7.17 -4.79
CA ASP A 11 32.09 5.96 -4.02
C ASP A 11 30.77 5.26 -3.67
N LEU A 12 30.38 4.32 -4.53
CA LEU A 12 29.19 3.50 -4.35
C LEU A 12 29.18 2.75 -3.01
N ALA A 13 30.35 2.36 -2.48
CA ALA A 13 30.43 1.64 -1.22
C ALA A 13 30.13 2.56 -0.03
N GLU A 14 30.65 3.79 -0.06
CA GLU A 14 30.32 4.81 0.93
C GLU A 14 28.82 5.15 0.89
N VAL A 15 28.28 5.40 -0.32
CA VAL A 15 26.87 5.73 -0.51
C VAL A 15 25.95 4.58 -0.05
N ALA A 16 26.30 3.33 -0.34
CA ALA A 16 25.55 2.17 0.12
C ALA A 16 25.54 2.05 1.65
N ALA A 17 26.67 2.30 2.31
CA ALA A 17 26.77 2.30 3.77
C ALA A 17 25.91 3.40 4.41
N GLN A 18 25.90 4.60 3.81
CA GLN A 18 25.04 5.70 4.25
C GLN A 18 23.55 5.36 4.09
N ILE A 19 23.16 4.75 2.95
CA ILE A 19 21.77 4.32 2.72
C ILE A 19 21.34 3.32 3.80
N VAL A 20 22.14 2.29 4.08
CA VAL A 20 21.80 1.29 5.11
C VAL A 20 21.64 1.94 6.49
N ASN A 21 22.51 2.88 6.84
CA ASN A 21 22.41 3.59 8.10
C ASN A 21 21.11 4.41 8.18
N LEU A 22 20.76 5.13 7.11
CA LEU A 22 19.51 5.88 7.01
C LEU A 22 18.28 4.99 7.05
N GLU A 23 18.32 3.80 6.43
CA GLU A 23 17.22 2.83 6.50
C GLU A 23 17.04 2.25 7.91
N LEU A 24 18.13 1.98 8.64
CA LEU A 24 18.09 1.57 10.04
C LEU A 24 17.49 2.67 10.91
N GLN A 25 17.90 3.92 10.72
CA GLN A 25 17.32 5.07 11.43
C GLN A 25 15.83 5.23 11.09
N ARG A 26 15.46 5.11 9.81
CA ARG A 26 14.05 5.15 9.36
C ARG A 26 13.22 4.09 10.06
N SER A 27 13.74 2.86 10.15
CA SER A 27 13.07 1.75 10.82
C SER A 27 12.86 2.04 12.31
N ALA A 28 13.91 2.49 13.02
CA ALA A 28 13.84 2.82 14.43
C ALA A 28 12.86 3.97 14.73
N ILE A 29 12.88 5.04 13.92
CA ILE A 29 11.96 6.17 14.04
C ILE A 29 10.52 5.73 13.75
N THR A 30 10.31 4.91 12.71
CA THR A 30 8.98 4.38 12.37
C THR A 30 8.41 3.56 13.53
N MET A 31 9.22 2.66 14.10
CA MET A 31 8.81 1.87 15.26
C MET A 31 8.44 2.75 16.45
N ARG A 32 9.21 3.81 16.72
CA ARG A 32 8.90 4.76 17.81
C ARG A 32 7.60 5.51 17.57
N ILE A 33 7.34 5.95 16.33
CA ILE A 33 6.08 6.60 15.94
C ILE A 33 4.91 5.65 16.15
N ASP A 34 5.04 4.39 15.74
CA ASP A 34 3.97 3.41 15.87
C ASP A 34 3.66 3.07 17.33
N GLN A 35 4.68 2.96 18.18
CA GLN A 35 4.48 2.84 19.64
C GLN A 35 3.70 4.03 20.21
N LEU A 36 4.01 5.26 19.81
CA LEU A 36 3.29 6.45 20.27
C LEU A 36 1.83 6.46 19.78
N LYS A 37 1.58 6.07 18.53
CA LYS A 37 0.21 5.92 18.00
C LYS A 37 -0.58 4.83 18.74
N GLN A 38 0.08 3.72 19.10
CA GLN A 38 -0.53 2.66 19.88
C GLN A 38 -0.95 3.18 21.26
N GLN A 39 -0.07 3.90 21.96
CA GLN A 39 -0.41 4.53 23.24
C GLN A 39 -1.62 5.46 23.11
N VAL A 40 -1.66 6.30 22.07
CA VAL A 40 -2.81 7.17 21.79
C VAL A 40 -4.09 6.35 21.56
N THR A 41 -4.01 5.24 20.83
CA THR A 41 -5.17 4.39 20.52
C THR A 41 -5.66 3.59 21.74
N GLU A 42 -4.76 3.19 22.64
CA GLU A 42 -5.09 2.47 23.88
C GLU A 42 -5.77 3.38 24.92
N HIS A 43 -5.35 4.65 24.99
CA HIS A 43 -5.80 5.58 26.03
C HIS A 43 -6.94 6.51 25.58
N CYS A 44 -7.10 6.79 24.28
CA CYS A 44 -8.15 7.68 23.77
C CYS A 44 -9.23 6.89 23.02
N PRO A 45 -10.52 7.02 23.38
CA PRO A 45 -11.58 6.44 22.59
C PRO A 45 -11.68 7.09 21.21
N GLY A 46 -12.29 6.36 20.27
CA GLY A 46 -12.46 6.82 18.89
C GLY A 46 -13.15 8.18 18.82
N GLY A 47 -12.54 9.11 18.10
CA GLY A 47 -12.95 10.51 18.08
C GLY A 47 -11.79 11.46 17.80
N THR A 48 -12.08 12.75 17.93
CA THR A 48 -11.13 13.82 17.69
C THR A 48 -10.86 14.55 19.00
N TRP A 49 -9.58 14.71 19.32
CA TRP A 49 -9.10 15.28 20.56
C TRP A 49 -8.18 16.49 20.26
N PRO A 50 -8.39 17.65 20.89
CA PRO A 50 -7.44 18.75 20.83
C PRO A 50 -6.19 18.41 21.68
N ALA A 51 -5.00 18.69 21.15
CA ALA A 51 -3.71 18.44 21.79
C ALA A 51 -2.79 19.67 21.61
N GLY A 52 -3.12 20.76 22.30
CA GLY A 52 -2.46 22.06 22.11
C GLY A 52 -2.74 22.61 20.71
N ASP A 53 -1.67 22.93 19.97
CA ASP A 53 -1.75 23.39 18.57
C ASP A 53 -2.05 22.27 17.57
N LEU A 54 -2.09 21.01 18.04
CA LEU A 54 -2.33 19.84 17.21
C LEU A 54 -3.72 19.25 17.46
N LYS A 55 -4.20 18.49 16.46
CA LYS A 55 -5.46 17.76 16.52
C LYS A 55 -5.18 16.27 16.35
N VAL A 56 -5.50 15.48 17.37
CA VAL A 56 -5.34 14.03 17.33
C VAL A 56 -6.68 13.40 16.94
N THR A 57 -6.71 12.63 15.85
CA THR A 57 -7.91 11.90 15.43
C THR A 57 -7.65 10.41 15.54
N VAL A 58 -8.41 9.74 16.41
CA VAL A 58 -8.40 8.30 16.58
C VAL A 58 -9.56 7.73 15.80
N SER A 59 -9.28 7.23 14.61
CA SER A 59 -10.29 6.55 13.79
C SER A 59 -10.44 5.10 14.24
N PRO A 60 -11.66 4.54 14.27
CA PRO A 60 -11.82 3.10 14.43
C PRO A 60 -11.06 2.37 13.32
N GLY A 61 -10.45 1.23 13.66
CA GLY A 61 -9.71 0.41 12.71
C GLY A 61 -10.53 0.11 11.45
N ARG A 62 -9.84 -0.11 10.32
CA ARG A 62 -10.49 -0.37 9.03
C ARG A 62 -11.48 -1.53 9.17
N ARG A 63 -12.77 -1.23 9.11
CA ARG A 63 -13.83 -2.23 9.07
C ARG A 63 -13.95 -2.73 7.64
N SER A 64 -13.13 -3.70 7.27
CA SER A 64 -13.34 -4.46 6.04
C SER A 64 -14.27 -5.63 6.32
N ILE A 65 -15.12 -5.94 5.34
CA ILE A 65 -15.85 -7.21 5.35
C ILE A 65 -14.81 -8.32 5.26
N ASP A 66 -14.79 -9.17 6.28
CA ASP A 66 -14.14 -10.47 6.19
C ASP A 66 -14.93 -11.27 5.15
N GLN A 67 -14.39 -11.35 3.93
CA GLN A 67 -15.08 -11.99 2.82
C GLN A 67 -15.35 -13.47 3.07
N ALA A 68 -14.59 -14.12 3.96
CA ALA A 68 -14.80 -15.52 4.33
C ALA A 68 -16.00 -15.63 5.28
N ARG A 69 -15.98 -14.86 6.38
CA ARG A 69 -17.10 -14.84 7.34
C ARG A 69 -18.40 -14.32 6.73
N MET A 70 -18.32 -13.37 5.81
CA MET A 70 -19.48 -12.87 5.08
C MET A 70 -20.13 -13.98 4.26
N ARG A 71 -19.34 -14.78 3.54
CA ARG A 71 -19.82 -15.94 2.75
C ARG A 71 -20.41 -17.05 3.61
N GLU A 72 -19.91 -17.22 4.83
CA GLU A 72 -20.39 -18.22 5.78
C GLU A 72 -21.74 -17.82 6.41
N GLN A 73 -21.84 -16.58 6.89
CA GLN A 73 -23.07 -16.11 7.56
C GLN A 73 -24.16 -15.67 6.58
N PHE A 74 -23.75 -15.17 5.41
CA PHE A 74 -24.66 -14.73 4.37
C PHE A 74 -24.29 -15.39 3.04
N PRO A 75 -24.73 -16.62 2.80
CA PRO A 75 -24.41 -17.34 1.58
C PRO A 75 -24.89 -16.59 0.32
N PRO A 76 -24.10 -16.49 -0.75
CA PRO A 76 -24.49 -15.81 -1.99
C PRO A 76 -25.75 -16.34 -2.67
N ASP A 77 -26.14 -17.59 -2.41
CA ASP A 77 -27.33 -18.19 -3.01
C ASP A 77 -28.61 -17.79 -2.28
N GLN A 78 -28.51 -17.59 -0.97
CA GLN A 78 -29.62 -17.12 -0.13
C GLN A 78 -29.68 -15.59 -0.09
N TYR A 79 -28.51 -14.95 -0.24
CA TYR A 79 -28.34 -13.51 -0.25
C TYR A 79 -27.58 -13.03 -1.50
N PRO A 80 -28.05 -13.33 -2.72
CA PRO A 80 -27.39 -12.88 -3.95
C PRO A 80 -27.30 -11.36 -4.04
N GLN A 81 -28.19 -10.64 -3.35
CA GLN A 81 -28.18 -9.19 -3.19
C GLN A 81 -26.99 -8.66 -2.38
N PHE A 82 -26.31 -9.49 -1.59
CA PHE A 82 -25.12 -9.07 -0.81
C PHE A 82 -23.81 -9.26 -1.59
N TYR A 83 -23.87 -9.91 -2.76
CA TYR A 83 -22.70 -10.21 -3.58
C TYR A 83 -22.77 -9.51 -4.92
N LYS A 84 -21.60 -9.07 -5.40
CA LYS A 84 -21.48 -8.50 -6.74
C LYS A 84 -21.27 -9.62 -7.76
N ARG A 85 -22.01 -9.60 -8.87
CA ARG A 85 -21.72 -10.44 -10.05
C ARG A 85 -20.50 -9.87 -10.77
N VAL A 86 -19.43 -10.66 -10.90
CA VAL A 86 -18.18 -10.20 -11.51
C VAL A 86 -17.96 -10.83 -12.89
N PRO A 87 -17.40 -10.05 -13.84
CA PRO A 87 -17.16 -10.49 -15.21
C PRO A 87 -16.04 -11.54 -15.30
N LYS A 88 -15.99 -12.24 -16.44
CA LYS A 88 -14.94 -13.24 -16.71
C LYS A 88 -13.56 -12.59 -16.75
N ALA A 89 -12.53 -13.40 -16.48
CA ALA A 89 -11.15 -12.98 -16.52
C ALA A 89 -10.73 -12.51 -17.91
N LEU A 90 -9.87 -11.50 -17.92
CA LEU A 90 -9.37 -10.81 -19.11
C LEU A 90 -8.87 -11.76 -20.21
N SER A 91 -7.93 -12.64 -19.88
CA SER A 91 -7.26 -13.56 -20.80
C SER A 91 -8.21 -14.59 -21.43
N THR A 92 -9.33 -14.90 -20.77
CA THR A 92 -10.38 -15.78 -21.28
C THR A 92 -11.22 -15.05 -22.31
N LEU A 93 -11.63 -13.83 -21.96
CA LEU A 93 -12.34 -12.98 -22.88
C LEU A 93 -11.45 -12.76 -24.13
N GLU A 94 -10.13 -12.54 -23.95
CA GLU A 94 -9.21 -12.20 -25.05
C GLU A 94 -9.02 -13.31 -26.09
N LYS A 95 -9.20 -14.58 -25.69
CA LYS A 95 -9.16 -15.73 -26.60
C LYS A 95 -10.49 -16.00 -27.30
N GLU A 96 -11.61 -15.73 -26.62
CA GLU A 96 -12.97 -15.97 -27.15
C GLU A 96 -13.45 -14.83 -28.07
N THR A 97 -13.08 -13.60 -27.76
CA THR A 97 -13.54 -12.37 -28.44
C THR A 97 -12.41 -11.70 -29.22
N GLY A 98 -11.16 -12.14 -29.01
CA GLY A 98 -9.94 -11.50 -29.52
C GLY A 98 -9.48 -10.35 -28.62
N SER A 99 -8.17 -10.21 -28.39
CA SER A 99 -7.61 -9.06 -27.63
C SER A 99 -8.02 -7.71 -28.21
N ALA A 100 -8.32 -7.61 -29.51
CA ALA A 100 -8.81 -6.37 -30.10
C ALA A 100 -10.21 -5.96 -29.59
N ALA A 101 -11.10 -6.93 -29.34
CA ALA A 101 -12.44 -6.66 -28.80
C ALA A 101 -12.43 -6.35 -27.30
N LEU A 102 -11.36 -6.74 -26.59
CA LEU A 102 -11.19 -6.51 -25.16
C LEU A 102 -10.10 -5.52 -24.82
N ALA A 103 -9.40 -5.00 -25.81
CA ALA A 103 -8.44 -3.91 -25.63
C ALA A 103 -9.09 -2.74 -24.87
N GLY A 104 -10.39 -2.51 -25.06
CA GLY A 104 -11.18 -1.55 -24.28
C GLY A 104 -11.53 -1.95 -22.83
N CYS A 105 -11.39 -3.22 -22.45
CA CYS A 105 -11.67 -3.77 -21.11
C CYS A 105 -10.41 -4.24 -20.35
N VAL A 106 -9.22 -4.09 -20.95
CA VAL A 106 -7.92 -4.46 -20.39
C VAL A 106 -7.22 -3.22 -19.86
N THR A 107 -6.71 -3.28 -18.63
CA THR A 107 -5.80 -2.26 -18.09
C THR A 107 -4.47 -2.91 -17.77
N THR A 108 -3.39 -2.46 -18.42
CA THR A 108 -2.04 -2.98 -18.20
C THR A 108 -1.31 -2.08 -17.19
N GLY A 109 -0.92 -2.65 -16.05
CA GLY A 109 -0.12 -1.95 -15.04
C GLY A 109 1.29 -1.65 -15.54
N LYS A 110 1.92 -0.60 -14.99
CA LYS A 110 3.32 -0.26 -15.29
C LYS A 110 4.24 -1.42 -14.86
N PRO A 111 5.25 -1.79 -15.67
CA PRO A 111 6.25 -2.77 -15.25
C PRO A 111 6.97 -2.23 -14.02
N THR A 112 6.93 -2.97 -12.92
CA THR A 112 7.56 -2.56 -11.66
C THR A 112 8.70 -3.51 -11.35
N VAL A 113 9.93 -2.99 -11.31
CA VAL A 113 11.11 -3.72 -10.85
C VAL A 113 11.14 -3.61 -9.33
N THR A 114 10.93 -4.72 -8.63
CA THR A 114 11.08 -4.77 -7.17
C THR A 114 12.49 -5.25 -6.86
N ILE A 115 13.35 -4.34 -6.39
CA ILE A 115 14.62 -4.68 -5.74
C ILE A 115 14.28 -4.88 -4.25
N ARG A 116 14.52 -6.09 -3.73
CA ARG A 116 14.40 -6.41 -2.31
C ARG A 116 15.75 -6.39 -1.64
#